data_AF-A0A918SL55-F1
#
_entry.id   AF-A0A918SL55-F1
#
_cell.length_a   1.000
_cell.length_b   1.000
_cell.length_c   1.000
_cell.angle_alpha   90.00
_cell.angle_beta   90.00
_cell.angle_gamma   90.00
#
_symmetry.space_group_name_H-M   'P 1'
#
loop_
_entity.id
_entity.type
_entity.pdbx_description
1 polymer ?
#
loop_
_entity_poly.entity_id
_entity_poly.type
_entity_poly.pdbx_seq_one_letter_code
_entity_poly.pdbx_strand_id
1 'polypeptide(L)'
;MLNENHWHPKHRKFALQLLKSLKNAGYSHLALALYKNQDSVINNQRDYPTFSSGYNTRESFFAHLIRKAKDLEFIIHGHENYDNTINRKLGQAKNFEKILSEDLTAKLFVYASLDHIVEEPTSQEKGMAAYLKELLPIDPLTLNQVDLVSDIDHEDHEMVLVPYHLIKVDKKFKKKVDFFLLNNLEVHFKGIYPETKRISIHLPFELSQKNSSKEFLVSVYNEDKFSIYKSRSVPILSTIEFGSNNSIELMLPEGKRH
;
A
#
# COMPACT_ATOMS: atom_id res chain seq x y z
N MET A 1 -2.52 2.63 -12.63
CA MET A 1 -3.21 2.80 -11.34
C MET A 1 -3.54 1.42 -10.79
N LEU A 2 -3.31 1.18 -9.51
CA LEU A 2 -3.61 -0.08 -8.83
C LEU A 2 -4.50 0.22 -7.62
N ASN A 3 -5.58 -0.54 -7.43
CA ASN A 3 -6.45 -0.37 -6.28
C ASN A 3 -6.11 -1.31 -5.12
N GLU A 4 -6.69 -1.03 -3.96
CA GLU A 4 -6.65 -1.92 -2.80
C GLU A 4 -7.98 -1.96 -2.05
N ASN A 5 -8.23 -3.10 -1.43
CA ASN A 5 -9.13 -3.21 -0.29
C ASN A 5 -8.33 -3.00 1.00
N HIS A 6 -8.77 -2.08 1.87
CA HIS A 6 -8.04 -1.68 3.06
C HIS A 6 -7.78 -2.79 4.07
N TRP A 7 -8.63 -3.82 4.06
CA TRP A 7 -8.58 -4.96 4.98
C TRP A 7 -7.78 -6.14 4.43
N HIS A 8 -7.14 -6.00 3.27
CA HIS A 8 -6.40 -7.06 2.60
C HIS A 8 -4.92 -6.68 2.42
N PRO A 9 -4.06 -6.95 3.43
CA PRO A 9 -2.64 -6.58 3.39
C PRO A 9 -1.88 -7.12 2.16
N LYS A 10 -2.32 -8.24 1.58
CA LYS A 10 -1.72 -8.81 0.36
C LYS A 10 -1.71 -7.85 -0.83
N HIS A 11 -2.68 -6.94 -0.92
CA HIS A 11 -2.72 -5.92 -1.98
C HIS A 11 -1.51 -4.96 -1.90
N ARG A 12 -1.08 -4.65 -0.67
CA ARG A 12 0.07 -3.78 -0.39
C ARG A 12 1.38 -4.49 -0.65
N LYS A 13 1.45 -5.80 -0.35
CA LYS A 13 2.61 -6.63 -0.71
C LYS A 13 2.87 -6.57 -2.23
N PHE A 14 1.82 -6.77 -3.04
CA PHE A 14 1.97 -6.69 -4.49
C PHE A 14 2.46 -5.31 -4.95
N ALA A 15 1.82 -4.23 -4.47
CA ALA A 15 2.25 -2.87 -4.78
C ALA A 15 3.72 -2.60 -4.42
N LEU A 16 4.17 -3.15 -3.27
CA LEU A 16 5.56 -3.04 -2.83
C LEU A 16 6.52 -3.78 -3.76
N GLN A 17 6.18 -4.99 -4.20
CA GLN A 17 7.00 -5.77 -5.14
C GLN A 17 7.10 -5.09 -6.52
N LEU A 18 6.05 -4.37 -6.94
CA LEU A 18 6.06 -3.63 -8.19
C LEU A 18 7.04 -2.46 -8.21
N LEU A 19 7.33 -1.81 -7.07
CA LEU A 19 8.08 -0.55 -7.05
C LEU A 19 9.45 -0.65 -7.75
N LYS A 20 10.19 -1.74 -7.57
CA LYS A 20 11.51 -1.92 -8.22
C LYS A 20 11.36 -2.03 -9.74
N SER A 21 10.42 -2.85 -10.21
CA SER A 21 10.15 -3.02 -11.63
C SER A 21 9.64 -1.73 -12.27
N LEU A 22 8.77 -1.00 -11.57
CA LEU A 22 8.28 0.31 -12.02
C LEU A 22 9.42 1.34 -12.08
N LYS A 23 10.29 1.40 -11.07
CA LYS A 23 11.47 2.28 -11.09
C LYS A 23 12.37 1.99 -12.28
N ASN A 24 12.66 0.71 -12.54
CA ASN A 24 13.43 0.28 -13.71
C ASN A 24 12.76 0.64 -15.04
N ALA A 25 11.43 0.68 -15.08
CA ALA A 25 10.65 1.14 -16.23
C ALA A 25 10.56 2.68 -16.34
N GLY A 26 11.22 3.43 -15.46
CA GLY A 26 11.28 4.89 -15.47
C GLY A 26 10.22 5.59 -14.62
N TYR A 27 9.46 4.86 -13.79
CA TYR A 27 8.56 5.50 -12.82
C TYR A 27 9.35 6.16 -11.69
N SER A 28 9.08 7.43 -11.45
CA SER A 28 9.72 8.24 -10.40
C SER A 28 8.71 8.88 -9.44
N HIS A 29 7.41 8.86 -9.75
CA HIS A 29 6.37 9.46 -8.92
C HIS A 29 5.42 8.38 -8.37
N LEU A 30 5.09 8.47 -7.08
CA LEU A 30 4.12 7.60 -6.41
C LEU A 30 3.05 8.44 -5.71
N ALA A 31 1.79 8.33 -6.13
CA ALA A 31 0.66 8.99 -5.52
C ALA A 31 -0.11 8.08 -4.55
N LEU A 32 -0.34 8.58 -3.33
CA LEU A 32 -0.95 7.86 -2.20
C LEU A 32 -2.02 8.71 -1.50
N ALA A 33 -2.96 8.05 -0.83
CA ALA A 33 -3.92 8.69 0.04
C ALA A 33 -3.26 9.11 1.37
N LEU A 34 -2.76 10.34 1.43
CA LEU A 34 -2.08 10.94 2.58
C LEU A 34 -2.89 12.09 3.18
N TYR A 35 -2.56 12.49 4.41
CA TYR A 35 -3.06 13.73 4.99
C TYR A 35 -2.32 14.96 4.44
N LYS A 36 -2.90 16.14 4.66
CA LYS A 36 -2.46 17.39 4.05
C LYS A 36 -0.99 17.66 4.38
N ASN A 37 -0.21 18.01 3.36
CA ASN A 37 1.22 18.33 3.42
C ASN A 37 2.14 17.17 3.87
N GLN A 38 1.62 15.96 4.09
CA GLN A 38 2.44 14.84 4.57
C GLN A 38 3.39 14.31 3.50
N ASP A 39 3.04 14.46 2.23
CA ASP A 39 3.93 14.20 1.10
C ASP A 39 5.18 15.10 1.13
N SER A 40 5.03 16.41 1.34
CA SER A 40 6.15 17.35 1.48
C SER A 40 7.03 17.01 2.67
N VAL A 41 6.42 16.69 3.83
CA VAL A 41 7.17 16.23 5.01
C VAL A 41 7.94 14.94 4.71
N ILE A 42 7.32 13.98 4.01
CA ILE A 42 7.97 12.71 3.67
C ILE A 42 9.12 12.91 2.67
N ASN A 43 8.97 13.79 1.70
CA ASN A 43 9.99 14.01 0.68
C ASN A 43 11.17 14.84 1.20
N ASN A 44 10.91 15.82 2.08
CA ASN A 44 11.89 16.87 2.39
C ASN A 44 12.42 16.83 3.83
N GLN A 45 11.77 16.10 4.74
CA GLN A 45 12.12 16.14 6.18
C GLN A 45 12.39 14.76 6.77
N ARG A 46 11.57 13.76 6.45
CA ARG A 46 11.69 12.39 6.99
C ARG A 46 11.24 11.40 5.93
N ASP A 47 12.15 10.61 5.40
CA ASP A 47 11.95 9.60 4.35
C ASP A 47 11.09 8.38 4.79
N TYR A 48 10.22 8.55 5.79
CA TYR A 48 9.34 7.50 6.32
C TYR A 48 8.02 8.07 6.84
N PRO A 49 6.94 7.24 6.89
CA PRO A 49 5.66 7.66 7.42
C PRO A 49 5.60 7.57 8.96
N THR A 50 4.63 8.30 9.53
CA THR A 50 4.19 8.22 10.93
C THR A 50 2.68 7.98 10.96
N PHE A 51 2.10 7.84 12.16
CA PHE A 51 0.65 7.72 12.32
C PHE A 51 -0.14 8.95 11.85
N SER A 52 0.52 10.10 11.71
CA SER A 52 -0.04 11.35 11.19
C SER A 52 0.14 11.50 9.68
N SER A 53 0.80 10.56 9.00
CA SER A 53 1.00 10.62 7.54
C SER A 53 -0.28 10.35 6.75
N GLY A 54 -1.17 9.51 7.28
CA GLY A 54 -2.46 9.17 6.69
C GLY A 54 -3.18 8.08 7.49
N TYR A 55 -4.41 7.76 7.11
CA TYR A 55 -5.16 6.70 7.77
C TYR A 55 -4.54 5.32 7.50
N ASN A 56 -4.29 5.02 6.22
CA ASN A 56 -3.72 3.73 5.80
C ASN A 56 -2.25 3.56 6.18
N THR A 57 -1.52 4.66 6.39
CA THR A 57 -0.08 4.61 6.73
C THR A 57 0.19 4.05 8.13
N ARG A 58 -0.85 3.82 8.94
CA ARG A 58 -0.75 3.18 10.25
C ARG A 58 -0.55 1.67 10.16
N GLU A 59 -0.87 1.09 9.01
CA GLU A 59 -0.66 -0.32 8.72
C GLU A 59 0.78 -0.55 8.22
N SER A 60 1.43 -1.59 8.73
CA SER A 60 2.87 -1.86 8.52
C SER A 60 3.23 -2.05 7.04
N PHE A 61 2.46 -2.81 6.26
CA PHE A 61 2.72 -3.02 4.84
C PHE A 61 2.55 -1.73 4.02
N PHE A 62 1.56 -0.88 4.33
CA PHE A 62 1.44 0.43 3.69
C PHE A 62 2.63 1.32 4.03
N ALA A 63 3.08 1.29 5.28
CA ALA A 63 4.26 2.06 5.67
C ALA A 63 5.54 1.55 5.01
N HIS A 64 5.66 0.24 4.78
CA HIS A 64 6.75 -0.36 4.01
C HIS A 64 6.71 0.06 2.54
N LEU A 65 5.53 0.20 1.94
CA LEU A 65 5.41 0.75 0.58
C LEU A 65 6.05 2.14 0.49
N ILE A 66 5.78 3.02 1.45
CA ILE A 66 6.37 4.37 1.49
C ILE A 66 7.89 4.30 1.70
N ARG A 67 8.36 3.54 2.70
CA ARG A 67 9.80 3.39 2.97
C ARG A 67 10.54 2.87 1.75
N LYS A 68 10.04 1.80 1.13
CA LYS A 68 10.62 1.20 -0.06
C LYS A 68 10.62 2.15 -1.26
N ALA A 69 9.57 2.95 -1.41
CA ALA A 69 9.50 3.96 -2.44
C ALA A 69 10.57 5.04 -2.23
N LYS A 70 10.81 5.49 -0.98
CA LYS A 70 11.89 6.43 -0.67
C LYS A 70 13.27 5.83 -0.88
N ASP A 71 13.50 4.58 -0.49
CA ASP A 71 14.77 3.85 -0.77
C ASP A 71 15.05 3.75 -2.29
N LEU A 72 14.00 3.70 -3.11
CA LEU A 72 14.06 3.68 -4.58
C LEU A 72 13.96 5.09 -5.20
N GLU A 73 14.09 6.14 -4.39
CA GLU A 73 14.07 7.54 -4.82
C GLU A 73 12.80 7.93 -5.58
N PHE A 74 11.64 7.42 -5.18
CA PHE A 74 10.37 7.95 -5.63
C PHE A 74 10.06 9.29 -4.94
N ILE A 75 9.43 10.18 -5.69
CA ILE A 75 8.78 11.37 -5.17
C ILE A 75 7.35 10.98 -4.78
N ILE A 76 7.02 11.18 -3.50
CA ILE A 76 5.70 10.84 -2.96
C ILE A 76 4.75 12.01 -3.18
N HIS A 77 3.52 11.73 -3.60
CA HIS A 77 2.47 12.74 -3.81
C HIS A 77 1.23 12.35 -3.00
N GLY A 78 0.71 13.29 -2.21
CA GLY A 78 -0.57 13.13 -1.54
C GLY A 78 -1.69 13.46 -2.52
N HIS A 79 -2.52 12.47 -2.88
CA HIS A 79 -3.53 12.71 -3.90
C HIS A 79 -4.85 13.25 -3.37
N GLU A 80 -5.08 13.22 -2.05
CA GLU A 80 -6.36 13.61 -1.45
C GLU A 80 -6.75 15.06 -1.81
N ASN A 81 -8.06 15.27 -2.01
CA ASN A 81 -8.62 16.58 -2.24
C ASN A 81 -9.11 17.19 -0.92
N TYR A 82 -8.70 18.43 -0.66
CA TYR A 82 -9.14 19.22 0.50
C TYR A 82 -10.08 20.37 0.11
N ASP A 83 -10.36 20.54 -1.18
CA ASP A 83 -11.35 21.49 -1.68
C ASP A 83 -12.74 20.86 -1.70
N ASN A 84 -13.57 21.23 -0.72
CA ASN A 84 -14.93 20.71 -0.58
C ASN A 84 -15.91 21.31 -1.61
N THR A 85 -15.49 22.22 -2.48
CA THR A 85 -16.36 22.83 -3.50
C THR A 85 -16.44 22.03 -4.80
N ILE A 86 -15.55 21.06 -4.99
CA ILE A 86 -15.52 20.18 -6.16
C ILE A 86 -15.68 18.71 -5.76
N ASN A 87 -16.06 17.88 -6.73
CA ASN A 87 -16.06 16.44 -6.52
C ASN A 87 -14.67 15.96 -6.06
N ARG A 88 -14.62 15.18 -4.97
CA ARG A 88 -13.36 14.67 -4.39
C ARG A 88 -12.47 13.98 -5.42
N LYS A 89 -13.01 13.08 -6.24
CA LYS A 89 -12.24 12.32 -7.24
C LYS A 89 -11.79 13.19 -8.43
N LEU A 90 -12.55 14.22 -8.78
CA LEU A 90 -12.09 15.24 -9.73
C LEU A 90 -10.89 16.02 -9.16
N GLY A 91 -10.96 16.44 -7.89
CA GLY A 91 -9.82 17.10 -7.24
C GLY A 91 -8.58 16.22 -7.16
N GLN A 92 -8.76 14.93 -6.85
CA GLN A 92 -7.67 13.94 -6.86
C GLN A 92 -7.07 13.77 -8.27
N ALA A 93 -7.89 13.73 -9.31
CA ALA A 93 -7.43 13.65 -10.70
C ALA A 93 -6.68 14.94 -11.13
N LYS A 94 -7.14 16.12 -10.71
CA LYS A 94 -6.43 17.40 -10.93
C LYS A 94 -5.04 17.44 -10.26
N ASN A 95 -4.88 16.77 -9.12
CA ASN A 95 -3.55 16.62 -8.51
C ASN A 95 -2.61 15.79 -9.39
N PHE A 96 -3.12 14.78 -10.12
CA PHE A 96 -2.32 14.02 -11.09
C PHE A 96 -2.01 14.84 -12.34
N GLU A 97 -3.02 15.55 -12.85
CA GLU A 97 -2.89 16.45 -14.00
C GLU A 97 -1.75 17.45 -13.77
N LYS A 98 -1.68 18.05 -12.58
CA LYS A 98 -0.60 18.98 -12.23
C LYS A 98 0.79 18.33 -12.38
N ILE A 99 0.98 17.13 -11.83
CA ILE A 99 2.27 16.41 -11.90
C ILE A 99 2.64 16.13 -13.35
N LEU A 100 1.69 15.62 -14.14
CA LEU A 100 1.93 15.17 -15.51
C LEU A 100 2.03 16.33 -16.51
N SER A 101 1.43 17.49 -16.20
CA SER A 101 1.53 18.69 -17.04
C SER A 101 2.82 19.46 -16.81
N GLU A 102 3.43 19.33 -15.63
CA GLU A 102 4.76 19.90 -15.33
C GLU A 102 5.88 19.14 -16.08
N ASP A 103 5.72 17.83 -16.27
CA ASP A 103 6.62 16.97 -17.05
C ASP A 103 5.84 15.87 -17.78
N LEU A 104 5.69 16.02 -19.09
CA LEU A 104 4.98 15.05 -19.94
C LEU A 104 5.69 13.69 -20.06
N THR A 105 6.96 13.60 -19.64
CA THR A 105 7.70 12.32 -19.58
C THR A 105 7.57 11.64 -18.22
N ALA A 106 7.00 12.32 -17.22
CA ALA A 106 6.84 11.78 -15.89
C ALA A 106 5.95 10.54 -15.90
N LYS A 107 6.43 9.48 -15.23
CA LYS A 107 5.67 8.25 -15.04
C LYS A 107 5.19 8.15 -13.59
N LEU A 108 3.87 8.25 -13.44
CA LEU A 108 3.18 8.26 -12.15
C LEU A 108 2.53 6.91 -11.84
N PHE A 109 2.92 6.32 -10.72
CA PHE A 109 2.21 5.18 -10.13
C PHE A 109 1.19 5.70 -9.12
N VAL A 110 -0.09 5.41 -9.35
CA VAL A 110 -1.18 5.74 -8.40
C VAL A 110 -1.63 4.47 -7.69
N TYR A 111 -1.58 4.48 -6.36
CA TYR A 111 -2.13 3.44 -5.51
C TYR A 111 -3.31 3.98 -4.70
N ALA A 112 -4.50 3.41 -4.90
CA ALA A 112 -5.75 4.00 -4.42
C ALA A 112 -6.72 2.96 -3.83
N SER A 113 -7.75 3.42 -3.12
CA SER A 113 -8.77 2.52 -2.56
C SER A 113 -9.78 2.07 -3.62
N LEU A 114 -10.20 0.80 -3.58
CA LEU A 114 -11.43 0.30 -4.21
C LEU A 114 -11.67 0.86 -5.64
N ASP A 115 -12.78 1.58 -5.83
CA ASP A 115 -13.30 2.00 -7.14
C ASP A 115 -12.74 3.34 -7.62
N HIS A 116 -11.72 3.87 -6.94
CA HIS A 116 -11.12 5.14 -7.35
C HIS A 116 -10.41 5.02 -8.71
N ILE A 117 -10.05 3.82 -9.17
CA ILE A 117 -9.34 3.62 -10.45
C ILE A 117 -10.28 3.35 -11.63
N VAL A 118 -11.59 3.34 -11.45
CA VAL A 118 -12.53 2.98 -12.53
C VAL A 118 -12.49 4.01 -13.66
N GLU A 119 -12.48 3.52 -14.90
CA GLU A 119 -12.25 4.31 -16.11
C GLU A 119 -13.51 4.91 -16.74
N GLU A 120 -14.69 4.42 -16.35
CA GLU A 120 -15.98 4.93 -16.80
C GLU A 120 -16.87 5.29 -15.61
N PRO A 121 -17.79 6.26 -15.76
CA PRO A 121 -18.81 6.51 -14.75
C PRO A 121 -19.64 5.26 -14.49
N THR A 122 -19.83 4.92 -13.21
CA THR A 122 -20.81 3.93 -12.78
C THR A 122 -22.12 4.63 -12.39
N SER A 123 -23.15 3.86 -12.05
CA SER A 123 -24.41 4.44 -11.52
C SER A 123 -24.24 5.15 -10.18
N GLN A 124 -23.12 4.91 -9.46
CA GLN A 124 -22.88 5.46 -8.13
C GLN A 124 -21.88 6.62 -8.18
N GLU A 125 -20.81 6.46 -8.95
CA GLU A 125 -19.70 7.42 -8.98
C GLU A 125 -18.81 7.25 -10.20
N LYS A 126 -18.00 8.30 -10.45
CA LYS A 126 -16.98 8.35 -11.48
C LYS A 126 -15.59 8.24 -10.85
N GLY A 127 -14.75 7.34 -11.37
CA GLY A 127 -13.40 7.11 -10.86
C GLY A 127 -12.43 8.23 -11.22
N MET A 128 -11.28 8.29 -10.53
CA MET A 128 -10.18 9.20 -10.84
C MET A 128 -9.61 8.93 -12.24
N ALA A 129 -9.54 7.66 -12.69
CA ALA A 129 -9.07 7.33 -14.02
C ALA A 129 -9.98 7.93 -15.10
N ALA A 130 -11.30 7.82 -14.92
CA ALA A 130 -12.29 8.44 -15.80
C ALA A 130 -12.13 9.96 -15.89
N TYR A 131 -11.92 10.65 -14.76
CA TYR A 131 -11.63 12.09 -14.77
C TYR A 131 -10.29 12.42 -15.42
N LEU A 132 -9.25 11.61 -15.17
CA LEU A 132 -7.92 11.86 -15.72
C LEU A 132 -7.90 11.77 -17.25
N LYS A 133 -8.65 10.83 -17.85
CA LYS A 133 -8.83 10.72 -19.31
C LYS A 133 -9.52 11.95 -19.94
N GLU A 134 -10.31 12.69 -19.16
CA GLU A 134 -10.96 13.92 -19.62
C GLU A 134 -10.07 15.15 -19.45
N LEU A 135 -9.27 15.18 -18.39
CA LEU A 135 -8.34 16.27 -18.11
C LEU A 135 -7.12 16.24 -19.02
N LEU A 136 -6.62 15.04 -19.33
CA LEU A 136 -5.40 14.85 -20.11
C LEU A 136 -5.63 13.84 -21.25
N PRO A 137 -4.92 13.99 -22.39
CA PRO A 137 -4.97 13.04 -23.50
C PRO A 137 -4.14 11.78 -23.20
N ILE A 138 -4.36 11.17 -22.04
CA ILE A 138 -3.69 9.94 -21.59
C ILE A 138 -4.73 8.88 -21.25
N ASP A 139 -4.38 7.62 -21.53
CA ASP A 139 -5.14 6.47 -21.10
C ASP A 139 -4.38 5.75 -19.97
N PRO A 140 -4.73 5.98 -18.69
CA PRO A 140 -4.02 5.33 -17.59
C PRO A 140 -4.30 3.83 -17.56
N LEU A 141 -3.25 3.00 -17.60
CA LEU A 141 -3.39 1.56 -17.34
C LEU A 141 -3.99 1.32 -15.94
N THR A 142 -5.11 0.61 -15.83
CA THR A 142 -5.77 0.32 -14.55
C THR A 142 -5.81 -1.18 -14.24
N LEU A 143 -5.41 -1.52 -13.00
CA LEU A 143 -5.37 -2.89 -12.51
C LEU A 143 -6.21 -3.03 -11.24
N ASN A 144 -7.27 -3.83 -11.31
CA ASN A 144 -8.20 -4.07 -10.20
C ASN A 144 -7.91 -5.40 -9.50
N GLN A 145 -7.39 -5.35 -8.28
CA GLN A 145 -7.14 -6.54 -7.46
C GLN A 145 -8.20 -6.74 -6.35
N VAL A 146 -9.34 -6.06 -6.44
CA VAL A 146 -10.36 -6.03 -5.38
C VAL A 146 -11.59 -6.84 -5.73
N ASP A 147 -12.12 -6.70 -6.95
CA ASP A 147 -13.45 -7.22 -7.29
C ASP A 147 -13.44 -8.68 -7.76
N LEU A 148 -12.30 -9.17 -8.26
CA LEU A 148 -12.14 -10.55 -8.68
C LEU A 148 -11.26 -11.29 -7.66
N VAL A 149 -11.88 -12.17 -6.87
CA VAL A 149 -11.20 -12.97 -5.85
C VAL A 149 -11.52 -14.44 -6.09
N SER A 150 -10.47 -15.24 -6.21
CA SER A 150 -10.54 -16.69 -6.33
C SER A 150 -9.25 -17.27 -5.78
N ASP A 151 -9.37 -18.40 -5.09
CA ASP A 151 -8.20 -19.25 -4.86
C ASP A 151 -7.80 -19.84 -6.22
N ILE A 152 -6.50 -19.81 -6.50
CA ILE A 152 -5.89 -20.43 -7.68
C ILE A 152 -5.00 -21.51 -7.11
N ASP A 153 -4.92 -22.65 -7.77
CA ASP A 153 -3.99 -23.68 -7.35
C ASP A 153 -2.55 -23.11 -7.41
N HIS A 154 -1.89 -23.07 -6.25
CA HIS A 154 -0.61 -22.41 -6.06
C HIS A 154 0.53 -23.14 -6.80
N GLU A 155 0.30 -24.36 -7.28
CA GLU A 155 1.30 -25.14 -8.01
C GLU A 155 1.75 -24.47 -9.32
N ASP A 156 0.87 -23.71 -9.98
CA ASP A 156 1.17 -23.08 -11.26
C ASP A 156 1.47 -21.58 -11.14
N HIS A 157 0.62 -20.80 -10.44
CA HIS A 157 0.73 -19.35 -10.42
C HIS A 157 0.15 -18.70 -9.14
N GLU A 158 0.91 -17.80 -8.49
CA GLU A 158 0.43 -17.00 -7.34
C GLU A 158 -0.45 -15.80 -7.76
N MET A 159 -0.39 -15.41 -9.04
CA MET A 159 -1.09 -14.26 -9.57
C MET A 159 -1.54 -14.51 -11.01
N VAL A 160 -2.77 -14.10 -11.34
CA VAL A 160 -3.31 -14.18 -12.70
C VAL A 160 -3.91 -12.83 -13.10
N LEU A 161 -3.48 -12.33 -14.26
CA LEU A 161 -4.05 -11.15 -14.90
C LEU A 161 -5.16 -11.56 -15.86
N VAL A 162 -6.34 -11.00 -15.69
CA VAL A 162 -7.50 -11.26 -16.54
C VAL A 162 -7.92 -9.96 -17.23
N PRO A 163 -7.78 -9.84 -18.56
CA PRO A 163 -8.27 -8.69 -19.30
C PRO A 163 -9.76 -8.45 -19.11
N TYR A 164 -10.17 -7.18 -18.94
CA TYR A 164 -11.57 -6.81 -18.70
C TYR A 164 -12.53 -7.32 -19.79
N HIS A 165 -12.09 -7.33 -21.05
CA HIS A 165 -12.91 -7.78 -22.17
C HIS A 165 -13.33 -9.25 -22.08
N LEU A 166 -12.62 -10.09 -21.31
CA LEU A 166 -13.00 -11.49 -21.07
C LEU A 166 -14.09 -11.64 -20.01
N ILE A 167 -14.25 -10.66 -19.11
CA ILE A 167 -15.20 -10.73 -17.98
C ILE A 167 -16.43 -9.85 -18.18
N LYS A 168 -16.36 -8.84 -19.08
CA LYS A 168 -17.44 -7.86 -19.36
C LYS A 168 -18.83 -8.49 -19.62
N VAL A 169 -18.88 -9.75 -20.04
CA VAL A 169 -20.13 -10.48 -20.32
C VAL A 169 -20.97 -10.68 -19.05
N ASP A 170 -20.35 -10.70 -17.86
CA ASP A 170 -21.05 -10.84 -16.59
C ASP A 170 -21.53 -9.49 -16.04
N LYS A 171 -22.85 -9.40 -15.78
CA LYS A 171 -23.52 -8.22 -15.22
C LYS A 171 -23.00 -7.79 -13.84
N LYS A 172 -22.22 -8.64 -13.14
CA LYS A 172 -21.58 -8.33 -11.87
C LYS A 172 -20.35 -7.42 -12.03
N PHE A 173 -19.66 -7.46 -13.17
CA PHE A 173 -18.41 -6.71 -13.41
C PHE A 173 -18.66 -5.43 -14.22
N LYS A 174 -19.39 -4.49 -13.61
CA LYS A 174 -19.76 -3.20 -14.23
C LYS A 174 -18.65 -2.13 -14.18
N LYS A 175 -17.60 -2.36 -13.39
CA LYS A 175 -16.51 -1.41 -13.19
C LYS A 175 -15.48 -1.60 -14.29
N LYS A 176 -15.47 -0.71 -15.27
CA LYS A 176 -14.48 -0.77 -16.36
C LYS A 176 -13.09 -0.43 -15.84
N VAL A 177 -12.17 -1.35 -16.08
CA VAL A 177 -10.73 -1.27 -15.87
C VAL A 177 -10.05 -2.00 -17.03
N ASP A 178 -8.72 -1.98 -17.15
CA ASP A 178 -8.03 -2.75 -18.18
C ASP A 178 -7.91 -4.23 -17.80
N PHE A 179 -7.53 -4.47 -16.54
CA PHE A 179 -7.25 -5.81 -16.03
C PHE A 179 -7.81 -6.01 -14.63
N PHE A 180 -8.28 -7.23 -14.36
CA PHE A 180 -8.43 -7.75 -13.02
C PHE A 180 -7.21 -8.58 -12.63
N LEU A 181 -6.79 -8.49 -11.37
CA LEU A 181 -5.72 -9.30 -10.81
C LEU A 181 -6.31 -10.24 -9.77
N LEU A 182 -6.23 -11.54 -10.03
CA LEU A 182 -6.33 -12.55 -8.98
C LEU A 182 -5.02 -12.55 -8.22
N ASN A 183 -5.05 -12.08 -6.97
CA ASN A 183 -3.88 -11.94 -6.11
C ASN A 183 -3.93 -12.94 -4.95
N ASN A 184 -3.15 -14.02 -5.07
CA ASN A 184 -2.97 -15.06 -4.04
C ASN A 184 -1.56 -15.05 -3.44
N LEU A 185 -0.90 -13.89 -3.46
CA LEU A 185 0.38 -13.73 -2.79
C LEU A 185 0.24 -13.98 -1.28
N GLU A 186 1.07 -14.87 -0.76
CA GLU A 186 1.17 -15.06 0.69
C GLU A 186 1.84 -13.87 1.36
N VAL A 187 1.34 -13.44 2.51
CA VAL A 187 1.86 -12.24 3.18
C VAL A 187 2.98 -12.62 4.15
N HIS A 188 4.22 -12.63 3.65
CA HIS A 188 5.41 -12.89 4.45
C HIS A 188 6.31 -11.67 4.55
N PHE A 189 6.78 -11.38 5.76
CA PHE A 189 7.69 -10.26 6.02
C PHE A 189 9.02 -10.37 5.25
N LYS A 190 9.51 -11.60 5.05
CA LYS A 190 10.72 -11.90 4.24
C LYS A 190 10.59 -11.44 2.78
N GLY A 191 9.37 -11.39 2.23
CA GLY A 191 9.14 -10.87 0.89
C GLY A 191 9.40 -9.36 0.74
N ILE A 192 9.42 -8.63 1.86
CA ILE A 192 9.76 -7.20 1.91
C ILE A 192 11.24 -7.02 2.22
N TYR A 193 11.73 -7.78 3.19
CA TYR A 193 13.11 -7.75 3.65
C TYR A 193 13.75 -9.12 3.40
N PRO A 194 14.45 -9.30 2.26
CA PRO A 194 15.03 -10.60 1.92
C PRO A 194 16.08 -11.04 2.96
N GLU A 195 16.86 -10.08 3.44
CA GLU A 195 17.85 -10.26 4.50
C GLU A 195 17.20 -10.09 5.88
N THR A 196 16.70 -11.19 6.44
CA THR A 196 16.13 -11.24 7.79
C THR A 196 16.87 -12.24 8.67
N LYS A 197 17.00 -11.91 9.94
CA LYS A 197 17.56 -12.81 10.96
C LYS A 197 16.45 -13.23 11.92
N ARG A 198 16.52 -14.48 12.37
CA ARG A 198 15.68 -14.98 13.46
C ARG A 198 16.12 -14.32 14.76
N ILE A 199 15.17 -13.76 15.48
CA ILE A 199 15.37 -13.13 16.79
C ILE A 199 14.41 -13.80 17.76
N SER A 200 14.98 -14.34 18.84
CA SER A 200 14.23 -14.90 19.95
C SER A 200 14.13 -13.87 21.07
N ILE A 201 12.90 -13.49 21.43
CA ILE A 201 12.62 -12.56 22.51
C ILE A 201 12.00 -13.35 23.66
N HIS A 202 12.70 -13.41 24.78
CA HIS A 202 12.18 -14.07 25.98
C HIS A 202 11.13 -13.17 26.65
N LEU A 203 9.95 -13.73 26.88
CA LEU A 203 8.88 -13.01 27.56
C LEU A 203 9.13 -13.00 29.08
N PRO A 204 8.90 -11.87 29.76
CA PRO A 204 8.89 -11.84 31.22
C PRO A 204 7.91 -12.88 31.78
N PHE A 205 8.31 -13.55 32.86
CA PHE A 205 7.54 -14.63 33.49
C PHE A 205 6.08 -14.25 33.80
N GLU A 206 5.86 -13.00 34.21
CA GLU A 206 4.54 -12.44 34.53
C GLU A 206 3.62 -12.38 33.32
N LEU A 207 4.18 -12.19 32.11
CA LEU A 207 3.45 -12.18 30.86
C LEU A 207 3.18 -13.58 30.34
N SER A 208 4.12 -14.52 30.48
CA SER A 208 3.98 -15.88 29.94
C SER A 208 3.05 -16.78 30.78
N GLN A 209 3.19 -16.84 32.11
CA GLN A 209 2.42 -17.79 32.92
C GLN A 209 1.00 -17.31 33.27
N LYS A 210 0.81 -16.03 33.61
CA LYS A 210 -0.53 -15.52 34.02
C LYS A 210 -1.51 -15.33 32.86
N ASN A 211 -1.03 -15.45 31.62
CA ASN A 211 -1.79 -15.12 30.42
C ASN A 211 -1.59 -16.17 29.31
N SER A 212 -1.35 -17.43 29.67
CA SER A 212 -1.08 -18.50 28.70
C SER A 212 -2.20 -18.70 27.66
N SER A 213 -3.41 -18.25 27.95
CA SER A 213 -4.58 -18.27 27.06
C SER A 213 -4.89 -16.93 26.38
N LYS A 214 -4.05 -15.91 26.55
CA LYS A 214 -4.27 -14.57 25.96
C LYS A 214 -3.39 -14.33 24.75
N GLU A 215 -3.97 -13.58 23.83
CA GLU A 215 -3.30 -13.01 22.66
C GLU A 215 -2.62 -11.69 23.01
N PHE A 216 -1.43 -11.50 22.47
CA PHE A 216 -0.64 -10.28 22.61
C PHE A 216 -0.38 -9.69 21.23
N LEU A 217 -0.62 -8.39 21.10
CA LEU A 217 -0.12 -7.65 19.95
C LEU A 217 1.35 -7.30 20.20
N VAL A 218 2.23 -7.92 19.44
CA VAL A 218 3.66 -7.59 19.43
C VAL A 218 3.90 -6.66 18.26
N SER A 219 4.39 -5.45 18.56
CA SER A 219 4.74 -4.46 17.55
C SER A 219 6.21 -4.10 17.68
N VAL A 220 6.95 -4.31 16.60
CA VAL A 220 8.39 -4.04 16.51
C VAL A 220 8.59 -2.72 15.78
N TYR A 221 9.42 -1.85 16.33
CA TYR A 221 9.74 -0.55 15.76
C TYR A 221 11.22 -0.46 15.40
N ASN A 222 11.55 0.43 14.46
CA ASN A 222 12.93 0.89 14.31
C ASN A 222 13.26 1.82 15.49
N GLU A 223 14.35 1.55 16.20
CA GLU A 223 14.68 2.23 17.46
C GLU A 223 14.88 3.74 17.29
N ASP A 224 15.59 4.16 16.25
CA ASP A 224 15.87 5.58 16.00
C ASP A 224 14.57 6.36 15.76
N LYS A 225 13.68 5.78 14.94
CA LYS A 225 12.36 6.36 14.64
C LYS A 225 11.47 6.38 15.89
N PHE A 226 11.48 5.29 16.67
CA PHE A 226 10.73 5.19 17.92
C PHE A 226 11.22 6.19 18.96
N SER A 227 12.52 6.44 19.05
CA SER A 227 13.09 7.38 20.01
C SER A 227 12.59 8.80 19.76
N ILE A 228 12.35 9.18 18.50
CA ILE A 228 11.84 10.49 18.10
C ILE A 228 10.32 10.58 18.27
N TYR A 229 9.56 9.61 17.73
CA TYR A 229 8.10 9.73 17.62
C TYR A 229 7.31 8.91 18.67
N LYS A 230 7.98 8.03 19.41
CA LYS A 230 7.38 7.13 20.41
C LYS A 230 6.21 6.37 19.78
N SER A 231 5.06 6.38 20.45
CA SER A 231 3.82 5.74 20.00
C SER A 231 3.24 6.29 18.69
N ARG A 232 3.78 7.39 18.14
CA ARG A 232 3.40 7.91 16.81
C ARG A 232 4.21 7.29 15.66
N SER A 233 5.19 6.45 15.97
CA SER A 233 5.95 5.68 14.99
C SER A 233 5.08 4.59 14.38
N VAL A 234 5.28 4.29 13.10
CA VAL A 234 4.66 3.10 12.50
C VAL A 234 5.57 1.90 12.72
N PRO A 235 5.06 0.77 13.24
CA PRO A 235 5.88 -0.43 13.38
C PRO A 235 6.43 -0.91 12.03
N ILE A 236 7.51 -1.68 12.11
CA ILE A 236 7.99 -2.48 10.98
C ILE A 236 7.27 -3.83 10.94
N LEU A 237 6.85 -4.36 12.08
CA LEU A 237 6.12 -5.62 12.16
C LEU A 237 5.08 -5.49 13.26
N SER A 238 3.86 -5.97 12.99
CA SER A 238 2.83 -6.18 13.98
C SER A 238 2.30 -7.60 13.81
N THR A 239 2.36 -8.40 14.86
CA THR A 239 1.92 -9.80 14.87
C THR A 239 1.18 -10.12 16.16
N ILE A 240 0.32 -11.13 16.12
CA ILE A 240 -0.37 -11.66 17.30
C ILE A 240 0.43 -12.87 17.79
N GLU A 241 0.81 -12.84 19.07
CA GLU A 241 1.54 -13.92 19.73
C GLU A 241 0.73 -14.45 20.93
N PHE A 242 1.00 -15.69 21.32
CA PHE A 242 0.30 -16.36 22.42
C PHE A 242 1.19 -16.49 23.65
N GLY A 243 0.63 -16.18 24.83
CA GLY A 243 1.37 -16.20 26.10
C GLY A 243 1.85 -17.58 26.56
N SER A 244 1.30 -18.66 26.00
CA SER A 244 1.77 -20.02 26.29
C SER A 244 3.23 -20.25 25.92
N ASN A 245 3.80 -19.42 25.04
CA ASN A 245 5.19 -19.48 24.65
C ASN A 245 6.05 -18.64 25.60
N ASN A 246 7.15 -19.21 26.11
CA ASN A 246 8.12 -18.45 26.92
C ASN A 246 9.01 -17.52 26.07
N SER A 247 8.97 -17.67 24.74
CA SER A 247 9.73 -16.88 23.78
C SER A 247 8.91 -16.60 22.53
N ILE A 248 9.14 -15.44 21.94
CA ILE A 248 8.60 -15.05 20.64
C ILE A 248 9.72 -15.14 19.61
N GLU A 249 9.46 -15.83 18.50
CA GLU A 249 10.40 -15.97 17.39
C GLU A 249 10.00 -15.07 16.23
N LEU A 250 10.78 -14.02 15.96
CA LEU A 250 10.50 -13.07 14.90
C LEU A 250 11.58 -13.12 13.81
N MET A 251 11.17 -12.99 12.56
CA MET A 251 12.07 -12.78 11.42
C MET A 251 12.15 -11.29 11.11
N LEU A 252 13.28 -10.66 11.41
CA LEU A 252 13.42 -9.19 11.37
C LEU A 252 14.63 -8.75 10.53
N PRO A 253 14.58 -7.59 9.84
CA PRO A 253 15.71 -7.10 9.07
C PRO A 253 16.79 -6.58 10.01
N GLU A 254 18.08 -6.60 9.62
CA GLU A 254 19.16 -6.03 10.45
C GLU A 254 18.90 -4.58 10.88
N GLY A 255 19.35 -4.22 12.08
CA GLY A 255 19.20 -2.87 12.65
C GLY A 255 18.84 -2.87 14.14
N LYS A 256 18.85 -1.68 14.75
CA LYS A 256 18.41 -1.48 16.13
C LYS A 256 16.89 -1.35 16.22
N ARG A 257 16.30 -1.92 17.28
CA ARG A 257 14.84 -2.15 17.38
C ARG A 257 14.32 -1.85 18.78
N HIS A 258 13.08 -1.36 18.84
CA HIS A 258 12.30 -1.17 20.07
C HIS A 258 11.06 -2.03 20.03
#